data_AF-A0A7C1TX46-F1
#
_entry.id   AF-A0A7C1TX46-F1
#
_cell.length_a   1.000
_cell.length_b   1.000
_cell.length_c   1.000
_cell.angle_alpha   90.00
_cell.angle_beta   90.00
_cell.angle_gamma   90.00
#
_symmetry.space_group_name_H-M   'P 1'
#
loop_
_entity.id
_entity.type
_entity.pdbx_description
1 polymer ?
#
loop_
_entity_poly.entity_id
_entity_poly.type
_entity_poly.pdbx_seq_one_letter_code
_entity_poly.pdbx_strand_id
1 'polypeptide(L)'
;MTPPDVISISPALIGLVGVLVGAIASLAGTYFLDRRHEVRDRRGLAAALLAELKAILHVEEAHDCRAIYQGTLDRIKRGEAAPMPNIGYETNPARSVYYTNLSRIGTLPDPIPEKIVQLAYVYEVIAADRAAMDQGEWDRQEPSQRIKMLGHHLETYDDLKALAREVALHLKSASR
;
A
#
# COMPACT_ATOMS: atom_id res chain seq x y z
N MET A 1 67.96 -6.26 -39.95
CA MET A 1 66.66 -5.56 -39.87
C MET A 1 65.60 -6.64 -40.07
N THR A 2 65.17 -7.30 -39.00
CA THR A 2 64.11 -8.31 -39.03
C THR A 2 62.76 -7.62 -39.23
N PRO A 3 61.89 -8.07 -40.14
CA PRO A 3 60.56 -7.51 -40.28
C PRO A 3 59.78 -7.75 -38.97
N PRO A 4 58.88 -6.83 -38.57
CA PRO A 4 58.06 -7.04 -37.39
C PRO A 4 57.15 -8.26 -37.62
N ASP A 5 57.11 -9.17 -36.65
CA ASP A 5 56.17 -10.29 -36.64
C ASP A 5 54.74 -9.74 -36.70
N VAL A 6 54.12 -9.84 -37.87
CA VAL A 6 52.70 -9.53 -38.04
C VAL A 6 51.95 -10.67 -37.35
N ILE A 7 51.41 -10.41 -36.16
CA ILE A 7 50.59 -11.37 -35.42
C ILE A 7 49.39 -11.74 -36.32
N SER A 8 49.46 -12.90 -36.97
CA SER A 8 48.40 -13.43 -37.82
C SER A 8 47.30 -14.00 -36.94
N ILE A 9 46.34 -13.15 -36.56
CA ILE A 9 45.16 -13.56 -35.78
C ILE A 9 44.33 -14.52 -36.64
N SER A 10 44.18 -15.77 -36.19
CA SER A 10 43.43 -16.76 -36.96
C SER A 10 41.95 -16.38 -37.05
N PRO A 11 41.26 -16.67 -38.17
CA PRO A 11 39.81 -16.45 -38.29
C PRO A 11 39.01 -17.16 -37.18
N ALA A 12 39.51 -18.29 -36.69
CA ALA A 12 38.95 -19.01 -35.55
C ALA A 12 39.03 -18.20 -34.23
N LEU A 13 40.13 -17.50 -33.99
CA LEU A 13 40.29 -16.63 -32.83
C LEU A 13 39.38 -15.39 -32.92
N ILE A 14 39.23 -14.80 -34.12
CA ILE A 14 38.27 -13.70 -34.36
C ILE A 14 36.83 -14.16 -34.11
N GLY A 15 36.47 -15.34 -34.60
CA GLY A 15 35.15 -15.93 -34.36
C GLY A 15 34.88 -16.21 -32.88
N LEU A 16 35.86 -16.74 -32.14
CA LEU A 16 35.75 -16.99 -30.70
C LEU A 16 35.54 -15.70 -29.90
N VAL A 17 36.30 -14.64 -30.23
CA VAL A 17 36.15 -13.32 -29.59
C VAL A 17 34.78 -12.73 -29.90
N GLY A 18 34.30 -12.84 -31.15
CA GLY A 18 32.97 -12.39 -31.55
C GLY A 18 31.84 -13.08 -30.77
N VAL A 19 31.94 -14.40 -30.57
CA VAL A 19 30.98 -15.18 -29.78
C VAL A 19 31.00 -14.77 -28.30
N LEU A 20 32.19 -14.58 -27.71
CA LEU A 20 32.33 -14.15 -26.32
C LEU A 20 31.75 -12.75 -26.08
N VAL A 21 32.06 -11.80 -26.96
CA VAL A 21 31.53 -10.43 -26.88
C VAL A 21 30.00 -10.44 -27.09
N GLY A 22 29.51 -11.22 -28.05
CA GLY A 22 28.06 -11.39 -28.29
C GLY A 22 27.34 -11.99 -27.08
N ALA A 23 27.93 -13.01 -26.43
CA ALA A 23 27.37 -13.63 -25.23
C ALA A 23 27.31 -12.65 -24.05
N ILE A 24 28.40 -11.91 -23.80
CA ILE A 24 28.47 -10.91 -22.72
C ILE A 24 27.48 -9.76 -22.98
N ALA A 25 27.38 -9.27 -24.22
CA ALA A 25 26.43 -8.22 -24.59
C ALA A 25 24.97 -8.69 -24.45
N SER A 26 24.68 -9.94 -24.80
CA SER A 26 23.36 -10.56 -24.63
C SER A 26 22.99 -10.67 -23.15
N LEU A 27 23.89 -11.21 -22.31
CA LEU A 27 23.71 -11.33 -20.85
C LEU A 27 23.56 -9.96 -20.17
N ALA A 28 24.35 -8.97 -20.57
CA ALA A 28 24.20 -7.61 -20.06
C ALA A 28 22.86 -7.02 -20.51
N GLY A 29 22.48 -7.21 -21.78
CA GLY A 29 21.21 -6.75 -22.34
C GLY A 29 20.01 -7.31 -21.61
N THR A 30 19.95 -8.62 -21.37
CA THR A 30 18.88 -9.26 -20.61
C THR A 30 18.83 -8.75 -19.17
N TYR A 31 19.98 -8.67 -18.50
CA TYR A 31 20.05 -8.12 -17.15
C TYR A 31 19.52 -6.67 -17.05
N PHE A 32 19.88 -5.81 -18.00
CA PHE A 32 19.40 -4.42 -18.03
C PHE A 32 17.89 -4.33 -18.33
N LEU A 33 17.38 -5.19 -19.22
CA LEU A 33 15.95 -5.26 -19.53
C LEU A 33 15.16 -5.74 -18.32
N ASP A 34 15.57 -6.84 -17.69
CA ASP A 34 14.93 -7.39 -16.50
C ASP A 34 14.88 -6.36 -15.37
N ARG A 35 15.99 -5.66 -15.14
CA ARG A 35 16.06 -4.59 -14.13
C ARG A 35 15.16 -3.40 -14.47
N ARG A 36 15.02 -3.04 -15.75
CA ARG A 36 14.07 -1.99 -16.18
C ARG A 36 12.62 -2.43 -16.02
N HIS A 37 12.30 -3.68 -16.35
CA HIS A 37 10.98 -4.25 -16.14
C HIS A 37 10.62 -4.24 -14.66
N GLU A 38 11.53 -4.68 -13.79
CA GLU A 38 11.32 -4.70 -12.35
C GLU A 38 11.10 -3.30 -11.77
N VAL A 39 11.89 -2.30 -12.17
CA VAL A 39 11.71 -0.90 -11.74
C VAL A 39 10.36 -0.35 -12.21
N ARG A 40 9.98 -0.61 -13.47
CA ARG A 40 8.70 -0.17 -14.02
C ARG A 40 7.52 -0.82 -13.28
N ASP A 41 7.63 -2.10 -12.99
CA ASP A 41 6.58 -2.86 -12.32
C ASP A 41 6.41 -2.43 -10.86
N ARG A 42 7.51 -2.14 -10.15
CA ARG A 42 7.50 -1.55 -8.80
C ARG A 42 6.85 -0.18 -8.80
N ARG A 43 7.20 0.70 -9.76
CA ARG A 43 6.55 2.02 -9.92
C ARG A 43 5.06 1.91 -10.20
N GLY A 44 4.67 0.97 -11.06
CA GLY A 44 3.27 0.68 -11.38
C GLY A 44 2.48 0.21 -10.16
N LEU A 45 3.06 -0.70 -9.37
CA LEU A 45 2.45 -1.14 -8.11
C LEU A 45 2.31 0.02 -7.11
N ALA A 46 3.37 0.82 -6.92
CA ALA A 46 3.32 1.99 -6.04
C ALA A 46 2.23 2.99 -6.46
N ALA A 47 2.11 3.25 -7.77
CA ALA A 47 1.07 4.13 -8.30
C ALA A 47 -0.35 3.57 -8.09
N ALA A 48 -0.55 2.27 -8.29
CA ALA A 48 -1.84 1.62 -8.10
C ALA A 48 -2.28 1.64 -6.62
N LEU A 49 -1.37 1.33 -5.69
CA LEU A 49 -1.62 1.43 -4.25
C LEU A 49 -1.90 2.87 -3.81
N LEU A 50 -1.19 3.85 -4.38
CA LEU A 50 -1.47 5.26 -4.10
C LEU A 50 -2.87 5.66 -4.57
N ALA A 51 -3.30 5.17 -5.74
CA ALA A 51 -4.63 5.44 -6.26
C ALA A 51 -5.73 4.81 -5.40
N GLU A 52 -5.54 3.56 -4.96
CA GLU A 52 -6.43 2.89 -4.00
C GLU A 52 -6.54 3.69 -2.70
N LEU A 53 -5.41 4.06 -2.10
CA LEU A 53 -5.40 4.80 -0.85
C LEU A 53 -6.11 6.16 -0.96
N LYS A 54 -5.90 6.87 -2.07
CA LYS A 54 -6.63 8.11 -2.36
C LYS A 54 -8.13 7.90 -2.50
N ALA A 55 -8.55 6.80 -3.13
CA ALA A 55 -9.97 6.48 -3.27
C ALA A 55 -10.62 6.20 -1.91
N ILE A 56 -9.94 5.42 -1.05
CA ILE A 56 -10.40 5.15 0.32
C ILE A 56 -10.54 6.45 1.10
N LEU A 57 -9.49 7.28 1.13
CA LEU A 57 -9.53 8.57 1.85
C LEU A 57 -10.61 9.50 1.30
N HIS A 58 -10.82 9.52 -0.02
CA HIS A 58 -11.86 10.34 -0.64
C HIS A 58 -13.27 9.93 -0.20
N VAL A 59 -13.56 8.62 -0.16
CA VAL A 59 -14.84 8.10 0.33
C VAL A 59 -15.01 8.45 1.82
N GLU A 60 -13.98 8.20 2.63
CA GLU A 60 -13.99 8.51 4.06
C GLU A 60 -14.22 10.01 4.35
N GLU A 61 -13.63 10.91 3.56
CA GLU A 61 -13.86 12.35 3.65
C GLU A 61 -15.25 12.75 3.18
N ALA A 62 -15.76 12.15 2.10
CA ALA A 62 -17.08 12.47 1.56
C ALA A 62 -18.22 12.09 2.53
N HIS A 63 -18.03 11.06 3.33
CA HIS A 63 -19.00 10.61 4.33
C HIS A 63 -18.85 11.29 5.71
N ASP A 64 -17.79 12.09 5.91
CA ASP A 64 -17.44 12.74 7.18
C ASP A 64 -17.60 11.82 8.41
N CYS A 65 -17.13 10.57 8.27
CA CYS A 65 -17.36 9.51 9.26
C CYS A 65 -16.92 9.93 10.66
N ARG A 66 -15.78 10.63 10.75
CA ARG A 66 -15.23 11.13 12.01
C ARG A 66 -16.20 12.07 12.73
N ALA A 67 -16.80 13.02 12.02
CA ALA A 67 -17.74 13.96 12.63
C ALA A 67 -19.01 13.23 13.11
N ILE A 68 -19.47 12.21 12.38
CA ILE A 68 -20.60 11.37 12.77
C ILE A 68 -20.31 10.62 14.09
N TYR A 69 -19.14 9.98 14.18
CA TYR A 69 -18.72 9.27 15.39
C TYR A 69 -18.52 10.22 16.58
N GLN A 70 -17.88 11.37 16.35
CA GLN A 70 -17.70 12.40 17.37
C GLN A 70 -19.04 12.94 17.88
N GLY A 71 -19.96 13.26 16.97
CA GLY A 71 -21.30 13.73 17.33
C GLY A 71 -22.06 12.71 18.16
N THR A 72 -21.93 11.42 17.84
CA THR A 72 -22.53 10.33 18.64
C THR A 72 -21.90 10.25 20.03
N LEU A 73 -20.57 10.30 20.11
CA LEU A 73 -19.85 10.29 21.37
C LEU A 73 -20.30 11.44 22.28
N ASP A 74 -20.42 12.64 21.73
CA ASP A 74 -20.82 13.83 22.49
C ASP A 74 -22.27 13.73 23.01
N ARG A 75 -23.16 13.14 22.22
CA ARG A 75 -24.55 12.87 22.64
C ARG A 75 -24.61 11.88 23.80
N ILE A 76 -23.88 10.76 23.71
CA ILE A 76 -23.83 9.76 24.79
C ILE A 76 -23.23 10.36 26.06
N LYS A 77 -22.18 11.19 25.94
CA LYS A 77 -21.58 11.91 27.09
C LYS A 77 -22.56 12.87 27.77
N ARG A 78 -23.55 13.42 27.06
CA ARG A 78 -24.64 14.24 27.63
C ARG A 78 -25.77 13.40 28.25
N GLY A 79 -25.66 12.08 28.23
CA GLY A 79 -26.71 11.17 28.72
C GLY A 79 -27.86 10.96 27.73
N GLU A 80 -27.71 11.36 26.46
CA GLU A 80 -28.72 11.11 25.45
C GLU A 80 -28.70 9.63 25.02
N ALA A 81 -29.89 9.07 24.81
CA ALA A 81 -30.05 7.80 24.12
C ALA A 81 -29.78 8.00 22.61
N ALA A 82 -28.51 7.92 22.23
CA ALA A 82 -28.08 7.93 20.83
C ALA A 82 -27.71 6.51 20.39
N PRO A 83 -28.29 5.94 19.31
CA PRO A 83 -27.83 4.67 18.73
C PRO A 83 -26.47 4.85 18.04
N MET A 84 -25.74 3.76 17.85
CA MET A 84 -24.51 3.79 17.06
C MET A 84 -24.79 4.15 15.60
N PRO A 85 -23.92 4.95 14.96
CA PRO A 85 -24.12 5.34 13.57
C PRO A 85 -23.81 4.19 12.63
N ASN A 86 -24.71 3.95 11.67
CA ASN A 86 -24.50 3.03 10.55
C ASN A 86 -24.22 3.87 9.30
N ILE A 87 -23.00 3.73 8.75
CA ILE A 87 -22.54 4.53 7.61
C ILE A 87 -22.79 3.80 6.27
N GLY A 88 -23.18 2.53 6.30
CA GLY A 88 -23.93 1.87 5.23
C GLY A 88 -23.21 1.64 3.89
N TYR A 89 -21.88 1.67 3.85
CA TYR A 89 -21.13 1.27 2.65
C TYR A 89 -20.24 0.05 2.92
N GLU A 90 -20.40 -0.98 2.08
CA GLU A 90 -19.55 -2.16 2.10
C GLU A 90 -18.28 -1.92 1.28
N THR A 91 -17.13 -2.21 1.89
CA THR A 91 -15.89 -2.33 1.13
C THR A 91 -15.74 -3.77 0.64
N ASN A 92 -15.51 -3.97 -0.66
CA ASN A 92 -15.29 -5.30 -1.23
C ASN A 92 -13.77 -5.60 -1.31
N PRO A 93 -13.23 -6.50 -0.46
CA PRO A 93 -11.80 -6.80 -0.43
C PRO A 93 -11.27 -7.37 -1.75
N ALA A 94 -12.12 -8.05 -2.53
CA ALA A 94 -11.74 -8.63 -3.82
C ALA A 94 -11.44 -7.57 -4.90
N ARG A 95 -11.80 -6.30 -4.67
CA ARG A 95 -11.46 -5.18 -5.56
C ARG A 95 -10.18 -4.45 -5.14
N SER A 96 -9.57 -4.88 -4.03
CA SER A 96 -8.43 -4.18 -3.47
C SER A 96 -7.14 -4.47 -4.23
N VAL A 97 -6.40 -3.42 -4.56
CA VAL A 97 -5.07 -3.50 -5.16
C VAL A 97 -4.10 -4.17 -4.17
N TYR A 98 -4.18 -3.82 -2.88
CA TYR A 98 -3.41 -4.45 -1.81
C TYR A 98 -3.58 -5.98 -1.79
N TYR A 99 -4.81 -6.49 -1.60
CA TYR A 99 -5.04 -7.94 -1.50
C TYR A 99 -4.64 -8.68 -2.79
N THR A 100 -4.88 -8.07 -3.96
CA THR A 100 -4.51 -8.65 -5.26
C THR A 100 -2.99 -8.69 -5.49
N ASN A 101 -2.20 -7.88 -4.77
CA ASN A 101 -0.75 -7.75 -4.97
C ASN A 101 0.08 -8.04 -3.70
N LEU A 102 -0.47 -8.75 -2.71
CA LEU A 102 0.21 -9.09 -1.45
C LEU A 102 1.63 -9.64 -1.64
N SER A 103 1.78 -10.61 -2.56
CA SER A 103 3.07 -11.25 -2.85
C SER A 103 4.12 -10.29 -3.44
N ARG A 104 3.70 -9.13 -3.93
CA ARG A 104 4.56 -8.13 -4.59
C ARG A 104 4.87 -6.93 -3.71
N ILE A 105 4.19 -6.77 -2.56
CA ILE A 105 4.42 -5.65 -1.65
C ILE A 105 5.88 -5.56 -1.21
N GLY A 106 6.53 -6.69 -0.92
CA GLY A 106 7.95 -6.74 -0.52
C GLY A 106 8.95 -6.29 -1.59
N THR A 107 8.50 -6.02 -2.82
CA THR A 107 9.37 -5.48 -3.88
C THR A 107 9.47 -3.94 -3.84
N LEU A 108 8.61 -3.29 -3.07
CA LEU A 108 8.62 -1.84 -2.88
C LEU A 108 9.81 -1.43 -1.99
N PRO A 109 10.38 -0.23 -2.20
CA PRO A 109 11.49 0.25 -1.38
C PRO A 109 11.05 0.49 0.08
N ASP A 110 11.95 0.27 1.01
CA ASP A 110 11.73 0.62 2.41
C ASP A 110 11.44 2.13 2.58
N PRO A 111 10.59 2.53 3.54
CA PRO A 111 9.87 1.69 4.52
C PRO A 111 8.46 1.25 4.04
N ILE A 112 8.17 1.29 2.73
CA ILE A 112 6.80 1.12 2.20
C ILE A 112 6.15 -0.21 2.61
N PRO A 113 6.81 -1.39 2.50
CA PRO A 113 6.17 -2.65 2.84
C PRO A 113 5.67 -2.68 4.30
N GLU A 114 6.52 -2.25 5.24
CA GLU A 114 6.18 -2.17 6.67
C GLU A 114 4.98 -1.26 6.90
N LYS A 115 5.00 -0.06 6.32
CA LYS A 115 3.94 0.94 6.48
C LYS A 115 2.61 0.49 5.89
N ILE A 116 2.63 -0.24 4.77
CA ILE A 116 1.42 -0.83 4.17
C ILE A 116 0.83 -1.88 5.11
N VAL A 117 1.66 -2.75 5.71
CA VAL A 117 1.17 -3.77 6.64
C VAL A 117 0.55 -3.13 7.89
N GLN A 118 1.21 -2.11 8.46
CA GLN A 118 0.65 -1.34 9.57
C GLN A 118 -0.71 -0.73 9.19
N LEU A 119 -0.79 -0.11 8.01
CA LEU A 119 -2.03 0.52 7.53
C LEU A 119 -3.16 -0.49 7.35
N ALA A 120 -2.86 -1.65 6.74
CA ALA A 120 -3.84 -2.71 6.53
C ALA A 120 -4.39 -3.23 7.87
N TYR A 121 -3.52 -3.42 8.88
CA TYR A 121 -3.94 -3.89 10.20
C TYR A 121 -4.83 -2.87 10.91
N VAL A 122 -4.46 -1.60 10.91
CA VAL A 122 -5.29 -0.53 11.52
C VAL A 122 -6.64 -0.42 10.80
N TYR A 123 -6.65 -0.56 9.47
CA TYR A 123 -7.88 -0.55 8.68
C TYR A 123 -8.80 -1.73 9.04
N GLU A 124 -8.25 -2.94 9.22
CA GLU A 124 -9.01 -4.12 9.64
C GLU A 124 -9.65 -3.94 11.03
N VAL A 125 -8.95 -3.30 11.98
CA VAL A 125 -9.52 -2.97 13.30
C VAL A 125 -10.71 -2.01 13.16
N ILE A 126 -10.57 -0.94 12.36
CA ILE A 126 -11.67 0.00 12.11
C ILE A 126 -12.85 -0.69 11.42
N ALA A 127 -12.58 -1.57 10.45
CA ALA A 127 -13.62 -2.34 9.77
C ALA A 127 -14.36 -3.29 10.73
N ALA A 128 -13.65 -3.94 11.65
CA ALA A 128 -14.24 -4.79 12.68
C ALA A 128 -15.13 -3.99 13.65
N ASP A 129 -14.66 -2.83 14.11
CA ASP A 129 -15.45 -1.92 14.94
C ASP A 129 -16.75 -1.48 14.24
N ARG A 130 -16.65 -1.12 12.95
CA ARG A 130 -17.81 -0.76 12.12
C ARG A 130 -18.80 -1.91 12.00
N ALA A 131 -18.33 -3.12 11.72
CA ALA A 131 -19.18 -4.29 11.66
C ALA A 131 -19.90 -4.55 13.00
N ALA A 132 -19.21 -4.38 14.13
CA ALA A 132 -19.81 -4.53 15.45
C ALA A 132 -20.85 -3.43 15.77
N MET A 133 -20.60 -2.18 15.32
CA MET A 133 -21.58 -1.10 15.38
C MET A 133 -22.82 -1.40 14.52
N ASP A 134 -22.62 -1.84 13.27
CA ASP A 134 -23.71 -2.14 12.34
C ASP A 134 -24.58 -3.32 12.81
N GLN A 135 -24.00 -4.28 13.54
CA GLN A 135 -24.69 -5.40 14.17
C GLN A 135 -25.36 -5.04 15.51
N GLY A 136 -25.24 -3.77 15.95
CA GLY A 136 -25.80 -3.27 17.19
C GLY A 136 -25.15 -3.85 18.45
N GLU A 137 -23.95 -4.44 18.34
CA GLU A 137 -23.26 -5.04 19.50
C GLU A 137 -22.87 -3.97 20.53
N TRP A 138 -22.49 -2.79 20.02
CA TRP A 138 -22.10 -1.64 20.82
C TRP A 138 -23.30 -0.98 21.48
N ASP A 139 -24.49 -1.06 20.88
CA ASP A 139 -25.72 -0.52 21.48
C ASP A 139 -26.18 -1.30 22.71
N ARG A 140 -25.76 -2.57 22.85
CA ARG A 140 -26.07 -3.41 24.02
C ARG A 140 -25.18 -3.14 25.23
N GLN A 141 -24.17 -2.28 25.09
CA GLN A 141 -23.21 -1.99 26.15
C GLN A 141 -23.70 -0.85 27.06
N GLU A 142 -23.18 -0.83 28.30
CA GLU A 142 -23.42 0.29 29.21
C GLU A 142 -22.86 1.61 28.63
N PRO A 143 -23.47 2.78 28.92
CA PRO A 143 -23.04 4.07 28.36
C PRO A 143 -21.56 4.38 28.54
N SER A 144 -20.97 4.04 29.70
CA SER A 144 -19.53 4.25 29.98
C SER A 144 -18.64 3.43 29.04
N GLN A 145 -19.04 2.20 28.74
CA GLN A 145 -18.32 1.32 27.82
C GLN A 145 -18.45 1.82 26.38
N ARG A 146 -19.65 2.29 25.98
CA ARG A 146 -19.90 2.90 24.66
C ARG A 146 -19.02 4.14 24.44
N ILE A 147 -18.89 5.00 25.44
CA ILE A 147 -18.01 6.17 25.42
C ILE A 147 -16.55 5.75 25.21
N LYS A 148 -16.08 4.72 25.94
CA LYS A 148 -14.71 4.22 25.82
C LYS A 148 -14.44 3.65 24.43
N MET A 149 -15.35 2.83 23.91
CA MET A 149 -15.21 2.19 22.60
C MET A 149 -15.21 3.22 21.47
N LEU A 150 -16.15 4.18 21.46
CA LEU A 150 -16.15 5.29 20.48
C LEU A 150 -14.93 6.19 20.60
N GLY A 151 -14.46 6.46 21.83
CA GLY A 151 -13.23 7.21 22.05
C GLY A 151 -12.02 6.53 21.40
N HIS A 152 -11.84 5.24 21.67
CA HIS A 152 -10.75 4.46 21.07
C HIS A 152 -10.88 4.33 19.55
N HIS A 153 -12.10 4.18 19.04
CA HIS A 153 -12.37 4.16 17.60
C HIS A 153 -11.93 5.46 16.92
N LEU A 154 -12.27 6.61 17.51
CA LEU A 154 -11.88 7.93 17.01
C LEU A 154 -10.36 8.14 17.03
N GLU A 155 -9.68 7.71 18.10
CA GLU A 155 -8.21 7.74 18.19
C GLU A 155 -7.58 6.88 17.08
N THR A 156 -8.04 5.64 16.94
CA THR A 156 -7.55 4.69 15.92
C THR A 156 -7.81 5.22 14.51
N TYR A 157 -8.93 5.90 14.30
CA TYR A 157 -9.30 6.51 13.03
C TYR A 157 -8.40 7.71 12.68
N ASP A 158 -8.03 8.52 13.66
CA ASP A 158 -7.06 9.61 13.48
C ASP A 158 -5.65 9.07 13.18
N ASP A 159 -5.25 8.00 13.86
CA ASP A 159 -3.99 7.28 13.58
C ASP A 159 -3.97 6.68 12.17
N LEU A 160 -5.09 6.07 11.72
CA LEU A 160 -5.24 5.57 10.36
C LEU A 160 -5.02 6.69 9.34
N LYS A 161 -5.65 7.86 9.55
CA LYS A 161 -5.52 9.00 8.64
C LYS A 161 -4.09 9.54 8.59
N ALA A 162 -3.40 9.61 9.72
CA ALA A 162 -2.01 10.02 9.78
C ALA A 162 -1.10 9.05 9.02
N LEU A 163 -1.25 7.75 9.29
CA LEU A 163 -0.48 6.69 8.64
C LEU A 163 -0.76 6.62 7.13
N ALA A 164 -2.01 6.76 6.71
CA ALA A 164 -2.40 6.82 5.31
C ALA A 164 -1.70 7.97 4.56
N ARG A 165 -1.61 9.16 5.17
CA ARG A 165 -0.90 10.30 4.57
C ARG A 165 0.59 10.02 4.46
N GLU A 166 1.20 9.43 5.47
CA GLU A 166 2.61 9.02 5.45
C GLU A 166 2.87 8.00 4.32
N VAL A 167 2.09 6.93 4.25
CA VAL A 167 2.18 5.88 3.22
C VAL A 167 2.00 6.49 1.82
N ALA A 168 1.04 7.41 1.65
CA ALA A 168 0.80 8.09 0.38
C ALA A 168 2.02 8.92 -0.09
N LEU A 169 2.75 9.56 0.83
CA LEU A 169 3.96 10.29 0.49
C LEU A 169 5.07 9.35 0.00
N HIS A 170 5.28 8.22 0.68
CA HIS A 170 6.27 7.23 0.26
C HIS A 170 5.92 6.60 -1.09
N LEU A 171 4.66 6.20 -1.28
CA LEU A 171 4.17 5.64 -2.55
C LEU A 171 4.32 6.63 -3.71
N LYS A 172 4.01 7.91 -3.48
CA LYS A 172 4.21 8.98 -4.48
C LYS A 172 5.67 9.16 -4.87
N SER A 173 6.60 8.96 -3.94
CA SER A 173 8.03 8.98 -4.23
C SER A 173 8.44 7.76 -5.05
N ALA A 174 7.97 6.57 -4.66
CA ALA A 174 8.29 5.30 -5.33
C ALA A 174 7.64 5.14 -6.71
N SER A 175 6.59 5.89 -7.02
CA SER A 175 5.92 5.87 -8.33
C SER A 175 6.62 6.73 -9.40
N ARG A 176 7.65 7.51 -9.04
CA ARG A 176 8.40 8.38 -9.96
C ARG A 176 9.58 7.66 -10.60
#